data_AF-A0A835JXS0-F1
#
_entry.id   AF-A0A835JXS0-F1
#
_cell.length_a   1.000
_cell.length_b   1.000
_cell.length_c   1.000
_cell.angle_alpha   90.00
_cell.angle_beta   90.00
_cell.angle_gamma   90.00
#
_symmetry.space_group_name_H-M   'P 1'
#
loop_
_entity.id
_entity.type
_entity.pdbx_description
1 polymer ?
#
loop_
_entity_poly.entity_id
_entity_poly.type
_entity_poly.pdbx_seq_one_letter_code
_entity_poly.pdbx_strand_id
1 'polypeptide(L)'
;MNAPDRYERFVVPEGTKKVSYERDTKIINAASFTVEREDHTIGNILRMQLHRDDNVLFAGYKLPHPLKYKIIVRIHTTSQSSPMQAYNQAINDLDKELDHLKNAFEGHDYILLVVCQLILAFVSDFNGIWLSLQIIQGSTKWLTCSYGVLEIESQGV
;
A
#
# COMPACT_ATOMS: atom_id res chain seq x y z
N MET A 1 1.93 -34.00 -11.79
CA MET A 1 0.69 -33.17 -11.82
C MET A 1 0.95 -32.01 -12.78
N ASN A 2 0.04 -31.66 -13.70
CA ASN A 2 0.25 -30.60 -14.71
C ASN A 2 -0.19 -29.22 -14.19
N ALA A 3 0.24 -28.84 -12.99
CA ALA A 3 -0.10 -27.54 -12.40
C ALA A 3 1.14 -26.64 -12.46
N PRO A 4 1.00 -25.38 -12.91
CA PRO A 4 2.10 -24.42 -12.85
C PRO A 4 2.46 -24.09 -11.41
N ASP A 5 3.71 -23.69 -11.20
CA ASP A 5 4.18 -23.32 -9.87
C ASP A 5 3.55 -22.02 -9.36
N ARG A 6 3.37 -21.91 -8.04
CA ARG A 6 2.67 -20.77 -7.41
C ARG A 6 3.42 -19.45 -7.57
N TYR A 7 4.76 -19.46 -7.66
CA TYR A 7 5.55 -18.24 -7.79
C TYR A 7 5.39 -17.56 -9.15
N GLU A 8 4.98 -18.31 -10.19
CA GLU A 8 4.73 -17.76 -11.52
C GLU A 8 3.60 -16.72 -11.54
N ARG A 9 2.84 -16.58 -10.45
CA ARG A 9 1.77 -15.56 -10.36
C ARG A 9 2.32 -14.14 -10.27
N PHE A 10 3.41 -13.96 -9.54
CA PHE A 10 3.95 -12.64 -9.18
C PHE A 10 5.38 -12.42 -9.69
N VAL A 11 6.16 -13.49 -9.92
CA VAL A 11 7.53 -13.37 -10.43
C VAL A 11 7.52 -13.17 -11.94
N VAL A 12 8.11 -12.06 -12.39
CA VAL A 12 8.34 -11.80 -13.81
C VAL A 12 9.55 -12.62 -14.26
N PRO A 13 9.44 -13.41 -15.35
CA PRO A 13 10.58 -14.17 -15.86
C PRO A 13 11.67 -13.25 -16.40
N GLU A 14 12.92 -13.69 -16.31
CA GLU A 14 14.07 -12.94 -16.80
C GLU A 14 13.92 -12.64 -18.30
N GLY A 15 14.14 -11.38 -18.68
CA GLY A 15 14.01 -10.89 -20.07
C GLY A 15 12.66 -10.30 -20.45
N THR A 16 11.62 -10.41 -19.60
CA THR A 16 10.32 -9.76 -19.85
C THR A 16 10.18 -8.46 -19.05
N LYS A 17 9.72 -7.38 -19.71
CA LYS A 17 9.41 -6.12 -19.01
C LYS A 17 8.07 -6.24 -18.28
N LYS A 18 7.99 -5.70 -17.06
CA LYS A 18 6.74 -5.69 -16.26
C LYS A 18 5.60 -4.97 -16.97
N VAL A 19 5.90 -3.83 -17.60
CA VAL A 19 4.93 -3.01 -18.33
C VAL A 19 5.42 -2.83 -19.76
N SER A 20 4.57 -3.14 -20.73
CA SER A 20 4.76 -2.76 -22.13
C SER A 20 3.74 -1.72 -22.55
N TYR A 21 4.18 -0.79 -23.41
CA TYR A 21 3.36 0.29 -23.94
C TYR A 21 3.21 0.12 -25.45
N GLU A 22 1.96 0.05 -25.91
CA GLU A 22 1.60 -0.07 -27.32
C GLU A 22 0.59 1.03 -27.67
N ARG A 23 0.94 1.88 -28.63
CA ARG A 23 0.01 2.89 -29.14
C ARG A 23 -0.94 2.24 -30.14
N ASP A 24 -2.24 2.50 -29.99
CA ASP A 24 -3.24 2.05 -30.95
C ASP A 24 -3.14 2.89 -32.23
N THR A 25 -3.13 2.23 -33.40
CA THR A 25 -3.11 2.92 -34.71
C THR A 25 -4.51 3.23 -35.24
N LYS A 26 -5.54 2.60 -34.68
CA LYS A 26 -6.92 2.69 -35.18
C LYS A 26 -7.69 3.89 -34.62
N ILE A 27 -7.34 4.34 -33.42
CA ILE A 27 -8.03 5.41 -32.70
C ILE A 27 -7.00 6.47 -32.33
N ILE A 28 -7.35 7.74 -32.55
CA ILE A 28 -6.50 8.87 -32.17
C ILE A 28 -6.33 8.90 -30.64
N ASN A 29 -5.11 9.17 -30.15
CA ASN A 29 -4.81 9.28 -28.71
C ASN A 29 -5.33 8.10 -27.86
N ALA A 30 -5.26 6.88 -28.41
CA ALA A 30 -5.51 5.67 -27.65
C ALA A 30 -4.21 4.88 -27.49
N ALA A 31 -4.04 4.28 -26.32
CA ALA A 31 -2.93 3.40 -26.02
C ALA A 31 -3.36 2.22 -25.16
N SER A 32 -2.65 1.12 -25.33
CA SER A 32 -2.82 -0.11 -24.58
C SER A 32 -1.54 -0.37 -23.77
N PHE A 33 -1.69 -0.53 -22.46
CA PHE A 33 -0.65 -0.93 -21.53
C PHE A 33 -0.85 -2.39 -21.17
N THR A 34 0.17 -3.23 -21.39
CA THR A 34 0.14 -4.61 -20.90
C THR A 34 1.00 -4.68 -19.65
N VAL A 35 0.39 -5.10 -18.54
CA VAL A 35 1.10 -5.33 -17.28
C VAL A 35 1.13 -6.82 -17.01
N GLU A 36 2.34 -7.35 -16.94
CA GLU A 36 2.59 -8.77 -16.70
C GLU A 36 2.54 -9.09 -15.20
N ARG A 37 2.09 -10.28 -14.85
CA ARG A 37 2.03 -10.80 -13.48
C ARG A 37 1.23 -9.91 -12.53
N GLU A 38 0.07 -9.43 -12.98
CA GLU A 38 -0.86 -8.63 -12.19
C GLU A 38 -2.30 -9.09 -12.40
N ASP A 39 -3.15 -8.76 -11.41
CA ASP A 39 -4.54 -9.19 -11.32
C ASP A 39 -5.51 -7.99 -11.33
N HIS A 40 -6.81 -8.31 -11.14
CA HIS A 40 -7.90 -7.34 -11.04
C HIS A 40 -7.70 -6.30 -9.92
N THR A 41 -6.90 -6.59 -8.90
CA THR A 41 -6.61 -5.68 -7.79
C THR A 41 -6.06 -4.35 -8.29
N ILE A 42 -4.95 -4.37 -9.03
CA ILE A 42 -4.35 -3.14 -9.60
C ILE A 42 -5.20 -2.63 -10.76
N GLY A 43 -5.70 -3.53 -11.62
CA GLY A 43 -6.49 -3.15 -12.78
C GLY A 43 -7.74 -2.33 -12.42
N ASN A 44 -8.46 -2.73 -11.37
CA ASN A 44 -9.66 -2.03 -10.94
C ASN A 44 -9.35 -0.68 -10.29
N ILE A 45 -8.33 -0.61 -9.42
CA ILE A 45 -7.95 0.64 -8.76
C ILE A 45 -7.49 1.67 -9.80
N LEU A 46 -6.62 1.27 -10.72
CA LEU A 46 -6.13 2.13 -11.77
C LEU A 46 -7.28 2.61 -12.69
N ARG A 47 -8.21 1.70 -13.04
CA ARG A 47 -9.41 2.07 -13.81
C ARG A 47 -10.20 3.16 -13.08
N MET A 48 -10.46 3.00 -11.78
CA MET A 48 -11.21 3.99 -11.02
C MET A 48 -10.49 5.34 -11.01
N GLN A 49 -9.17 5.36 -10.80
CA GLN A 49 -8.40 6.59 -10.78
C GLN A 49 -8.40 7.31 -12.13
N LEU A 50 -8.28 6.57 -13.24
CA LEU A 50 -8.33 7.13 -14.58
C LEU A 50 -9.70 7.75 -14.93
N HIS A 51 -10.81 7.27 -14.34
CA HIS A 51 -12.13 7.89 -14.56
C HIS A 51 -12.36 9.14 -13.71
N ARG A 52 -11.48 9.44 -12.74
CA ARG A 52 -11.55 10.69 -11.98
C ARG A 52 -11.02 11.88 -12.78
N ASP A 53 -10.25 11.64 -13.84
CA ASP A 53 -9.74 12.67 -14.74
C ASP A 53 -10.72 12.92 -15.90
N ASP A 54 -11.24 14.13 -16.00
CA ASP A 54 -12.17 14.56 -17.06
C ASP A 54 -11.54 14.53 -18.46
N ASN A 55 -10.21 14.50 -18.56
CA ASN A 55 -9.50 14.42 -19.83
C ASN A 55 -9.49 13.01 -20.44
N VAL A 56 -9.90 11.99 -19.66
CA VAL A 56 -9.95 10.60 -20.10
C VAL A 56 -11.35 10.28 -20.62
N LEU A 57 -11.45 9.99 -21.91
CA LEU A 57 -12.73 9.65 -22.56
C LEU A 57 -13.13 8.19 -22.28
N PHE A 58 -12.14 7.30 -22.22
CA PHE A 58 -12.37 5.89 -21.93
C PHE A 58 -11.15 5.28 -21.25
N ALA A 59 -11.40 4.59 -20.14
CA ALA A 59 -10.43 3.71 -19.52
C ALA A 59 -11.08 2.35 -19.25
N GLY A 60 -10.36 1.28 -19.52
CA GLY A 60 -10.86 -0.06 -19.26
C GLY A 60 -9.71 -1.04 -19.19
N TYR A 61 -9.85 -2.07 -18.36
CA TYR A 61 -8.89 -3.15 -18.33
C TYR A 61 -9.59 -4.48 -18.58
N LYS A 62 -8.84 -5.43 -19.12
CA LYS A 62 -9.30 -6.80 -19.31
C LYS A 62 -8.21 -7.78 -18.96
N LEU A 63 -8.65 -8.91 -18.42
CA LEU A 63 -7.82 -10.08 -18.21
C LEU A 63 -8.12 -11.05 -19.37
N PRO A 64 -7.15 -11.35 -20.25
CA PRO A 64 -7.41 -12.08 -21.49
C PRO A 64 -7.74 -13.56 -21.25
N HIS A 65 -7.21 -14.16 -20.19
CA HIS A 65 -7.54 -15.52 -19.78
C HIS A 65 -7.21 -15.74 -18.29
N PRO A 66 -8.10 -16.34 -17.47
CA PRO A 66 -7.90 -16.52 -16.02
C PRO A 66 -6.59 -17.20 -15.61
N LEU A 67 -6.09 -18.13 -16.43
CA LEU A 67 -4.83 -18.85 -16.18
C LEU A 67 -3.57 -18.05 -16.58
N LYS A 68 -3.73 -16.88 -17.21
CA LYS A 68 -2.62 -16.00 -17.60
C LYS A 68 -2.67 -14.75 -16.74
N TYR A 69 -1.68 -14.61 -15.86
CA TYR A 69 -1.52 -13.44 -15.00
C TYR A 69 -0.99 -12.27 -15.81
N LYS A 70 -1.86 -11.63 -16.60
CA LYS A 70 -1.57 -10.38 -17.30
C LYS A 70 -2.83 -9.56 -17.46
N ILE A 71 -2.69 -8.25 -17.31
CA ILE A 71 -3.78 -7.30 -17.54
C ILE A 71 -3.44 -6.42 -18.73
N ILE A 72 -4.46 -6.12 -19.52
CA ILE A 72 -4.35 -5.18 -20.64
C ILE A 72 -5.26 -3.99 -20.31
N VAL A 73 -4.66 -2.84 -20.08
CA VAL A 73 -5.34 -1.58 -19.79
C VAL A 73 -5.38 -0.75 -21.06
N ARG A 74 -6.56 -0.34 -21.50
CA ARG A 74 -6.77 0.54 -22.64
C ARG A 74 -7.21 1.90 -22.15
N ILE A 75 -6.57 2.94 -22.66
CA ILE A 75 -6.81 4.32 -22.29
C ILE A 75 -6.99 5.13 -23.57
N HIS A 76 -8.00 5.96 -23.57
CA HIS A 76 -8.32 6.90 -24.64
C HIS A 76 -8.52 8.26 -24.02
N THR A 77 -7.72 9.23 -24.45
CA THR A 77 -7.73 10.59 -23.93
C THR A 77 -8.18 11.59 -24.99
N THR A 78 -8.53 12.79 -24.54
CA THR A 78 -8.78 13.93 -25.43
C THR A 78 -7.49 14.37 -26.14
N SER A 79 -7.63 15.26 -27.13
CA SER A 79 -6.49 15.82 -27.90
C SER A 79 -5.49 16.63 -27.09
N GLN A 80 -5.85 17.01 -25.86
CA GLN A 80 -5.04 17.88 -25.01
C GLN A 80 -4.08 17.10 -24.12
N SER A 81 -4.33 15.82 -23.86
CA SER A 81 -3.53 15.00 -22.95
C SER A 81 -3.05 13.70 -23.61
N SER A 82 -1.82 13.32 -23.30
CA SER A 82 -1.24 12.05 -23.73
C SER A 82 -1.76 10.90 -22.85
N PRO A 83 -2.12 9.73 -23.40
CA PRO A 83 -2.50 8.55 -22.59
C PRO A 83 -1.40 8.13 -21.59
N MET A 84 -0.14 8.36 -21.95
CA MET A 84 1.00 8.07 -21.07
C MET A 84 1.06 9.06 -19.90
N GLN A 85 0.73 10.32 -20.15
CA GLN A 85 0.66 11.33 -19.10
C GLN A 85 -0.50 11.06 -18.13
N ALA A 86 -1.69 10.77 -18.66
CA ALA A 86 -2.86 10.43 -17.85
C ALA A 86 -2.58 9.18 -16.96
N TYR A 87 -1.91 8.17 -17.51
CA TYR A 87 -1.49 6.99 -16.77
C TYR A 87 -0.54 7.31 -15.61
N ASN A 88 0.50 8.11 -15.87
CA ASN A 88 1.47 8.51 -14.83
C ASN A 88 0.84 9.39 -13.76
N GLN A 89 -0.03 10.32 -14.16
CA GLN A 89 -0.76 11.17 -13.23
C GLN A 89 -1.66 10.34 -12.31
N ALA A 90 -2.42 9.40 -12.86
CA ALA A 90 -3.25 8.50 -12.07
C ALA A 90 -2.43 7.71 -11.04
N ILE A 91 -1.24 7.23 -11.40
CA ILE A 91 -0.36 6.53 -10.45
C ILE A 91 0.12 7.47 -9.34
N ASN A 92 0.58 8.67 -9.69
CA ASN A 92 1.08 9.65 -8.71
C ASN A 92 -0.01 10.10 -7.75
N ASP A 93 -1.25 10.22 -8.21
CA ASP A 93 -2.38 10.60 -7.36
C ASP A 93 -2.79 9.44 -6.45
N LEU A 94 -2.74 8.20 -6.93
CA LEU A 94 -2.96 7.02 -6.10
C LEU A 94 -1.90 6.90 -4.99
N ASP A 95 -0.64 7.14 -5.31
CA ASP A 95 0.47 7.08 -4.34
C ASP A 95 0.26 8.08 -3.20
N LYS A 96 -0.12 9.33 -3.53
CA LYS A 96 -0.46 10.35 -2.53
C LYS A 96 -1.67 9.97 -1.68
N GLU A 97 -2.70 9.35 -2.27
CA GLU A 97 -3.88 8.88 -1.52
C GLU A 97 -3.50 7.78 -0.53
N LEU A 98 -2.64 6.84 -0.93
CA LEU A 98 -2.13 5.78 -0.06
C LEU A 98 -1.24 6.33 1.05
N ASP A 99 -0.36 7.29 0.75
CA ASP A 99 0.47 7.96 1.75
C ASP A 99 -0.38 8.75 2.75
N HIS A 100 -1.41 9.45 2.28
CA HIS A 100 -2.34 10.16 3.16
C HIS A 100 -3.06 9.20 4.10
N LEU A 101 -3.54 8.07 3.56
CA LEU A 101 -4.20 7.03 4.33
C LEU A 101 -3.26 6.41 5.36
N LYS A 102 -2.03 6.08 4.97
CA LYS A 102 -1.00 5.54 5.87
C LYS A 102 -0.73 6.49 7.03
N ASN A 103 -0.51 7.77 6.75
CA ASN A 103 -0.26 8.79 7.78
C ASN A 103 -1.46 8.96 8.72
N ALA A 104 -2.69 8.87 8.21
CA ALA A 104 -3.89 8.94 9.02
C ALA A 104 -4.03 7.74 9.98
N PHE A 105 -3.67 6.53 9.54
CA PHE A 105 -3.65 5.36 10.40
C PHE A 105 -2.57 5.42 11.47
N GLU A 106 -1.34 5.77 11.09
CA GLU A 106 -0.23 5.91 12.04
C GLU A 106 -0.50 7.03 13.07
N GLY A 107 -1.05 8.16 12.63
CA GLY A 107 -1.42 9.27 13.52
C GLY A 107 -2.51 8.93 14.54
N HIS A 108 -3.45 8.05 14.19
CA HIS A 108 -4.52 7.63 15.10
C HIS A 108 -4.01 6.71 16.23
N ASP A 109 -3.00 5.89 15.95
CA ASP A 109 -2.37 5.03 16.97
C ASP A 109 -1.63 5.85 18.03
N TYR A 110 -1.04 6.99 17.66
CA TYR A 110 -0.42 7.92 18.62
C TYR A 110 -1.45 8.57 19.55
N ILE A 111 -2.66 8.89 19.07
CA ILE A 111 -3.70 9.52 19.92
C ILE A 111 -4.17 8.53 21.00
N LEU A 112 -4.37 7.26 20.65
CA LEU A 112 -4.79 6.24 21.61
C LEU A 112 -3.70 5.97 22.67
N LEU A 113 -2.43 5.95 22.26
CA LEU A 113 -1.29 5.80 23.18
C LEU A 113 -1.12 7.01 24.11
N VAL A 114 -1.27 8.24 23.61
CA VAL A 114 -1.15 9.46 24.43
C VAL A 114 -2.31 9.59 25.43
N VAL A 115 -3.55 9.28 25.02
CA VAL A 115 -4.70 9.28 25.94
C VAL A 115 -4.52 8.21 27.03
N CYS A 116 -4.03 7.02 26.68
CA CYS A 116 -3.77 5.97 27.67
C CYS A 116 -2.65 6.36 28.64
N GLN A 117 -1.57 7.01 28.16
CA GLN A 117 -0.50 7.55 29.01
C GLN A 117 -0.99 8.66 29.95
N LEU A 118 -1.87 9.56 29.48
CA LEU A 118 -2.45 10.61 30.31
C LEU A 118 -3.39 10.04 31.39
N ILE A 119 -4.17 9.01 31.08
CA ILE A 119 -5.03 8.33 32.05
C ILE A 119 -4.18 7.59 33.09
N LEU A 120 -3.10 6.91 32.68
CA LEU A 120 -2.18 6.24 33.61
C LEU A 120 -1.46 7.24 34.53
N ALA A 121 -1.04 8.39 34.02
CA ALA A 121 -0.47 9.48 34.84
C ALA A 121 -1.49 10.03 35.84
N PHE A 122 -2.76 10.16 35.47
CA PHE A 122 -3.82 10.63 36.35
C PHE A 122 -4.16 9.62 37.47
N VAL A 123 -4.08 8.32 37.18
CA VAL A 123 -4.32 7.26 38.17
C VAL A 123 -3.14 7.09 39.15
N SER A 124 -1.90 7.45 38.76
CA SER A 124 -0.74 7.44 39.67
C SER A 124 -0.77 8.56 40.71
N ASP A 125 -1.34 9.72 40.39
CA ASP A 125 -1.44 10.86 41.33
C ASP A 125 -2.45 10.61 42.48
N PHE A 126 -3.49 9.79 42.24
CA PHE A 126 -4.50 9.47 43.27
C PHE A 126 -4.06 8.39 44.27
N ASN A 127 -3.06 7.56 43.95
CA ASN A 127 -2.61 6.46 44.81
C ASN A 127 -1.26 6.71 45.50
N GLY A 128 -0.62 7.87 45.27
CA GLY A 128 0.59 8.27 46.00
C GLY A 128 1.82 7.37 45.78
N ILE A 129 1.82 6.53 44.74
CA ILE A 129 2.95 5.65 44.42
C ILE A 129 3.77 6.32 43.32
N TRP A 130 4.94 6.84 43.68
CA TRP A 130 5.97 7.32 42.75
C TRP A 130 6.57 6.12 41.99
N LEU A 131 6.04 5.81 40.81
CA LEU A 131 6.78 5.01 39.83
C LEU A 131 7.52 5.96 38.87
N SER A 132 8.82 6.10 39.07
CA SER A 132 9.71 6.74 38.09
C SER A 132 9.75 5.89 36.81
N LEU A 133 8.97 6.26 35.80
CA LEU A 133 8.99 5.59 34.50
C LEU A 133 10.14 6.19 33.66
N GLN A 134 11.28 5.51 33.64
CA GLN A 134 12.39 5.88 32.75
C GLN A 134 12.12 5.27 31.37
N ILE A 135 11.65 6.11 30.44
CA ILE A 135 11.44 5.72 29.04
C ILE A 135 12.83 5.50 28.41
N ILE A 136 13.26 4.25 28.33
CA ILE A 136 14.40 3.86 27.50
C ILE A 136 13.89 3.83 26.06
N GLN A 137 14.37 4.78 25.25
CA GLN A 137 14.14 4.78 23.81
C GLN A 137 14.61 3.44 23.21
N GLY A 138 13.70 2.72 22.54
CA GLY A 138 14.09 1.81 21.47
C GLY A 138 13.92 0.29 21.66
N SER A 139 12.99 -0.21 22.49
CA SER A 139 12.64 -1.65 22.38
C SER A 139 11.20 -1.95 22.78
N THR A 140 10.43 -2.49 21.83
CA THR A 140 9.11 -3.08 22.03
C THR A 140 9.22 -4.34 22.90
N LYS A 141 9.22 -4.19 24.22
CA LYS A 141 9.00 -5.30 25.15
C LYS A 141 7.74 -5.06 25.96
N TRP A 142 6.75 -5.91 25.72
CA TRP A 142 5.51 -6.03 26.46
C TRP A 142 5.83 -6.45 27.91
N LEU A 143 5.54 -5.59 28.87
CA LEU A 143 5.56 -5.96 30.29
C LEU A 143 4.18 -6.52 30.65
N THR A 144 4.10 -7.83 30.80
CA THR A 144 2.98 -8.49 31.47
C THR A 144 3.04 -8.17 32.95
N CYS A 145 2.05 -7.45 33.46
CA CYS A 145 1.84 -7.30 34.89
C CYS A 145 1.17 -8.57 35.43
N SER A 146 1.88 -9.32 36.27
CA SER A 146 1.25 -10.22 37.23
C SER A 146 2.17 -10.36 38.44
N TYR A 147 1.59 -10.02 39.59
CA TYR A 147 2.10 -10.19 40.94
C TYR A 147 3.09 -11.37 41.09
N GLY A 148 4.31 -11.08 41.57
CA GLY A 148 5.20 -12.08 42.18
C GLY A 148 6.64 -12.13 41.66
N VAL A 149 7.51 -11.40 42.36
CA VAL A 149 8.95 -11.62 42.69
C VAL A 149 9.71 -12.74 41.94
N LEU A 150 10.83 -12.40 41.26
CA LEU A 150 12.21 -12.80 41.67
C LEU A 150 13.29 -12.50 40.61
N GLU A 151 14.40 -12.00 41.16
CA GLU A 151 15.81 -11.99 40.74
C GLU A 151 16.27 -11.31 39.44
N ILE A 152 17.08 -10.30 39.68
CA ILE A 152 17.99 -9.64 38.75
C ILE A 152 19.27 -10.50 38.71
N GLU A 153 19.62 -11.04 37.55
CA GLU A 153 21.02 -11.34 37.24
C GLU A 153 21.50 -10.41 36.13
N SER A 154 22.48 -9.58 36.47
CA SER A 154 23.23 -8.74 35.55
C SER A 154 24.49 -9.46 35.09
N GLN A 155 24.55 -9.92 33.84
CA GLN A 155 25.78 -10.15 33.06
C GLN A 155 25.38 -10.09 31.57
N GLY A 156 26.01 -9.40 30.63
CA GLY A 156 27.27 -8.67 30.57
C GLY A 156 27.60 -8.47 29.08
N VAL A 157 28.23 -7.33 28.76
CA VAL A 157 28.77 -6.86 27.46
C VAL A 157 27.76 -6.42 26.41
#